data_AF-A0A4Q0NSZ3-F1
#
_entry.id   AF-A0A4Q0NSZ3-F1
#
_cell.length_a   1.000
_cell.length_b   1.000
_cell.length_c   1.000
_cell.angle_alpha   90.00
_cell.angle_beta   90.00
_cell.angle_gamma   90.00
#
_symmetry.space_group_name_H-M   'P 1'
#
loop_
_entity.id
_entity.type
_entity.pdbx_description
1 polymer ?
#
loop_
_entity_poly.entity_id
_entity_poly.type
_entity_poly.pdbx_seq_one_letter_code
_entity_poly.pdbx_strand_id
1 'polypeptide(L)'
;MDNKQYVFELATVLHRAKATLPASELANVLNEFNHLTTYGSQYSGGRGTYKLISDTYAWLVKNGNQNGADIVAIAFTKPDGSYAYEK
;
A
#
# COMPACT_ATOMS: atom_id res chain seq x y z
N MET A 1 -6.33 -1.74 13.98
CA MET A 1 -5.81 -0.66 13.10
C MET A 1 -6.18 -1.03 11.68
N ASP A 2 -6.83 -0.15 10.91
CA ASP A 2 -7.22 -0.47 9.52
C ASP A 2 -5.93 -0.62 8.68
N ASN A 3 -5.77 -1.72 7.95
CA ASN A 3 -4.58 -1.95 7.12
C ASN A 3 -4.33 -0.79 6.13
N LYS A 4 -5.38 -0.05 5.74
CA LYS A 4 -5.25 1.17 4.91
C LYS A 4 -4.48 2.28 5.61
N GLN A 5 -4.71 2.48 6.90
CA GLN A 5 -4.01 3.48 7.69
C GLN A 5 -2.51 3.16 7.77
N TYR A 6 -2.17 1.89 8.01
CA TYR A 6 -0.78 1.44 8.03
C TYR A 6 -0.10 1.63 6.67
N VAL A 7 -0.77 1.27 5.57
CA VAL A 7 -0.25 1.49 4.21
C VAL A 7 -0.01 2.97 3.93
N PHE A 8 -0.90 3.86 4.36
CA PHE A 8 -0.74 5.31 4.19
C PHE A 8 0.45 5.87 5.01
N GLU A 9 0.60 5.42 6.26
CA GLU A 9 1.74 5.83 7.11
C GLU A 9 3.07 5.39 6.50
N LEU A 10 3.16 4.13 6.03
CA LEU A 10 4.34 3.62 5.36
C LEU A 10 4.63 4.37 4.06
N ALA A 11 3.60 4.62 3.24
CA ALA A 11 3.75 5.42 2.02
C ALA A 11 4.28 6.83 2.30
N THR A 12 3.83 7.46 3.40
CA THR A 12 4.31 8.78 3.83
C THR A 12 5.78 8.74 4.22
N VAL A 13 6.24 7.68 4.90
CA VAL A 13 7.65 7.49 5.23
C VAL A 13 8.49 7.31 3.96
N LEU A 14 8.05 6.43 3.05
CA LEU A 14 8.72 6.19 1.76
C LEU A 14 8.85 7.47 0.93
N HIS A 15 7.77 8.25 0.84
CA HIS A 15 7.77 9.51 0.13
C HIS A 15 8.77 10.52 0.70
N ARG A 16 8.82 10.67 2.03
CA ARG A 16 9.80 11.52 2.71
C ARG A 16 11.23 11.05 2.49
N ALA A 17 11.45 9.74 2.44
CA ALA A 17 12.73 9.12 2.15
C ALA A 17 13.10 9.14 0.65
N LYS A 18 12.20 9.61 -0.24
CA LYS A 18 12.34 9.51 -1.70
C LYS A 18 12.62 8.07 -2.17
N ALA A 19 12.00 7.10 -1.50
CA ALA A 19 12.12 5.68 -1.77
C ALA A 19 10.80 5.11 -2.27
N THR A 20 10.88 3.98 -2.95
CA THR A 20 9.74 3.15 -3.32
C THR A 20 9.90 1.75 -2.74
N LEU A 21 8.80 1.03 -2.61
CA LEU A 21 8.79 -0.34 -2.10
C LEU A 21 8.01 -1.26 -3.05
N PRO A 22 8.59 -2.39 -3.49
CA PRO A 22 7.85 -3.38 -4.25
C PRO A 22 6.63 -3.89 -3.47
N ALA A 23 5.51 -4.12 -4.13
CA ALA A 23 4.29 -4.64 -3.48
C ALA A 23 4.52 -6.02 -2.82
N SER A 24 5.48 -6.82 -3.29
CA SER A 24 5.90 -8.05 -2.62
C SER A 24 6.52 -7.80 -1.26
N GLU A 25 7.38 -6.79 -1.15
CA GLU A 25 8.02 -6.41 0.12
C GLU A 25 7.02 -5.75 1.08
N LEU A 26 6.05 -5.00 0.56
CA LEU A 26 4.93 -4.52 1.37
C LEU A 26 4.18 -5.69 2.04
N ALA A 27 3.98 -6.80 1.34
CA ALA A 27 3.32 -7.97 1.93
C ALA A 27 4.13 -8.58 3.07
N ASN A 28 5.45 -8.67 2.92
CA ASN A 28 6.35 -9.15 3.98
C ASN A 28 6.22 -8.27 5.22
N VAL A 29 6.35 -6.95 5.05
CA VAL A 29 6.23 -5.96 6.14
C VAL A 29 4.86 -6.07 6.83
N LEU A 30 3.76 -6.13 6.06
CA LEU A 30 2.42 -6.32 6.62
C LEU A 30 2.34 -7.59 7.47
N ASN A 31 2.86 -8.71 6.97
CA ASN A 31 2.82 -9.99 7.68
C ASN A 31 3.69 -9.99 8.95
N GLU A 32 4.88 -9.36 8.92
CA GLU A 32 5.77 -9.22 10.08
C GLU A 32 5.09 -8.48 11.24
N PHE A 33 4.28 -7.47 10.92
CA PHE A 33 3.52 -6.70 11.90
C PHE A 33 2.09 -7.25 12.16
N ASN A 34 1.81 -8.49 11.73
CA ASN A 34 0.50 -9.15 11.88
C ASN A 34 -0.70 -8.40 11.25
N HIS A 35 -0.46 -7.60 10.20
CA HIS A 35 -1.52 -7.07 9.35
C HIS A 35 -2.01 -8.14 8.37
N LEU A 36 -3.10 -8.81 8.72
CA LEU A 36 -3.68 -9.91 7.95
C LEU A 36 -4.81 -9.41 7.03
N THR A 37 -5.16 -10.21 6.02
CA THR A 37 -6.31 -9.94 5.16
C THR A 37 -7.62 -9.98 5.96
N THR A 38 -8.72 -9.56 5.33
CA THR A 38 -10.07 -9.67 5.91
C THR A 38 -10.49 -11.11 6.24
N TYR A 39 -9.82 -12.11 5.66
CA TYR A 39 -10.04 -13.53 5.94
C TYR A 39 -9.09 -14.08 7.02
N GLY A 40 -8.25 -13.24 7.63
CA GLY A 40 -7.27 -13.64 8.64
C GLY A 40 -6.04 -14.36 8.07
N SER A 41 -5.83 -14.31 6.75
CA SER A 41 -4.66 -14.91 6.09
C SER A 41 -3.55 -13.87 5.83
N GLN A 42 -2.32 -14.35 5.63
CA GLN A 42 -1.19 -13.51 5.24
C GLN A 42 -1.34 -12.94 3.81
N TYR A 43 -0.73 -11.78 3.57
CA TYR A 43 -0.59 -11.21 2.23
C TYR A 43 0.49 -11.95 1.45
N SER A 44 0.23 -12.22 0.16
CA SER A 44 1.15 -12.95 -0.71
C SER A 44 1.99 -12.08 -1.65
N GLY A 45 1.85 -10.75 -1.59
CA GLY A 45 2.46 -9.82 -2.55
C GLY A 45 1.74 -9.77 -3.91
N GLY A 46 0.72 -10.61 -4.10
CA GLY A 46 -0.10 -10.65 -5.31
C GLY A 46 -1.36 -9.79 -5.22
N ARG A 47 -2.43 -10.26 -5.87
CA ARG A 47 -3.71 -9.52 -6.03
C ARG A 47 -4.24 -8.87 -4.75
N GLY A 48 -4.13 -9.55 -3.60
CA GLY A 48 -4.60 -9.02 -2.31
C GLY A 48 -3.84 -7.76 -1.88
N THR A 49 -2.53 -7.71 -2.11
CA THR A 49 -1.69 -6.57 -1.76
C THR A 49 -1.95 -5.38 -2.67
N TYR A 50 -2.02 -5.60 -3.99
CA TYR A 50 -2.41 -4.55 -4.95
C TYR A 50 -3.81 -4.00 -4.67
N LYS A 51 -4.75 -4.89 -4.31
CA LYS A 51 -6.09 -4.46 -3.90
C LYS A 51 -6.05 -3.57 -2.67
N LEU A 52 -5.26 -3.91 -1.66
CA LEU A 52 -5.13 -3.08 -0.46
C LEU A 52 -4.55 -1.69 -0.79
N ILE A 53 -3.53 -1.61 -1.64
CA ILE A 53 -2.96 -0.33 -2.10
C ILE A 53 -4.03 0.51 -2.82
N SER A 54 -4.74 -0.09 -3.78
CA SER A 54 -5.81 0.57 -4.54
C SER A 54 -6.98 1.01 -3.66
N ASP A 55 -7.40 0.18 -2.71
CA ASP A 55 -8.46 0.50 -1.76
C ASP A 55 -8.01 1.63 -0.80
N THR A 56 -6.72 1.70 -0.45
CA THR A 56 -6.13 2.78 0.38
C THR A 56 -6.15 4.11 -0.37
N TYR A 57 -5.75 4.10 -1.64
CA TYR A 57 -5.85 5.27 -2.53
C TYR A 57 -7.30 5.79 -2.59
N ALA A 58 -8.26 4.90 -2.90
CA ALA A 58 -9.67 5.27 -3.01
C ALA A 58 -10.25 5.80 -1.70
N TRP A 59 -9.83 5.23 -0.56
CA TRP A 59 -10.23 5.72 0.76
C TRP A 59 -9.74 7.15 1.04
N LEU A 60 -8.50 7.48 0.68
CA LEU A 60 -7.94 8.83 0.83
C LEU A 60 -8.66 9.84 -0.07
N VAL A 61 -8.90 9.49 -1.34
CA VAL A 61 -9.67 10.32 -2.28
C VAL A 61 -11.08 10.58 -1.73
N LYS A 62 -11.78 9.54 -1.26
CA LYS A 62 -13.13 9.66 -0.67
C LYS A 62 -13.17 10.60 0.53
N ASN A 63 -12.07 10.69 1.29
CA ASN A 63 -11.95 11.57 2.45
C ASN A 63 -11.44 12.99 2.07
N GLY A 64 -11.28 13.31 0.79
CA GLY A 64 -10.80 14.60 0.32
C GLY A 64 -9.28 14.81 0.48
N ASN A 65 -8.52 13.75 0.79
CA ASN A 65 -7.07 13.80 0.94
C ASN A 65 -6.35 13.36 -0.34
N GLN A 66 -6.46 14.16 -1.40
CA GLN A 66 -5.83 13.85 -2.70
C GLN A 66 -4.31 13.74 -2.58
N ASN A 67 -3.65 14.65 -1.86
CA ASN A 67 -2.20 14.60 -1.68
C ASN A 67 -1.74 13.29 -1.04
N GLY A 68 -2.48 12.78 -0.04
CA GLY A 68 -2.18 11.49 0.55
C GLY A 68 -2.39 10.33 -0.42
N ALA A 69 -3.44 10.40 -1.24
CA ALA A 69 -3.69 9.41 -2.28
C ALA A 69 -2.54 9.36 -3.30
N ASP A 70 -2.05 10.52 -3.75
CA ASP A 70 -0.93 10.63 -4.69
C ASP A 70 0.37 10.05 -4.09
N ILE A 71 0.60 10.27 -2.79
CA ILE A 71 1.72 9.65 -2.04
C ILE A 71 1.63 8.11 -2.09
N VAL A 72 0.45 7.54 -1.85
CA VAL A 72 0.24 6.08 -1.93
C VAL A 72 0.44 5.56 -3.35
N ALA A 73 0.02 6.32 -4.35
CA ALA A 73 0.13 5.96 -5.76
C ALA A 73 1.59 5.75 -6.20
N ILE A 74 2.51 6.62 -5.72
CA ILE A 74 3.91 6.58 -6.13
C ILE A 74 4.81 5.75 -5.20
N ALA A 75 4.35 5.42 -3.99
CA ALA A 75 5.18 4.74 -2.99
C ALA A 75 5.43 3.26 -3.29
N PHE A 76 4.49 2.61 -4.00
CA PHE A 76 4.53 1.16 -4.23
C PHE A 76 4.66 0.81 -5.71
N THR A 77 5.54 -0.15 -6.02
CA THR A 77 5.84 -0.56 -7.39
C THR A 77 5.50 -2.03 -7.66
N LYS A 78 5.21 -2.32 -8.93
CA LYS A 78 5.13 -3.67 -9.52
C LYS A 78 6.55 -4.21 -9.75
N PRO A 79 6.72 -5.52 -10.03
CA PRO A 79 8.04 -6.12 -10.30
C PRO A 79 8.78 -5.51 -11.49
N ASP A 80 8.05 -4.93 -12.44
CA ASP A 80 8.59 -4.22 -13.62
C ASP A 80 8.95 -2.75 -13.33
N GLY A 81 8.78 -2.28 -12.09
CA GLY A 81 9.05 -0.91 -11.67
C GLY A 81 7.92 0.08 -11.97
N SER A 82 6.83 -0.34 -12.62
CA SER A 82 5.63 0.51 -12.79
C SER A 82 4.87 0.68 -11.47
N TYR A 83 4.00 1.70 -11.39
CA TYR A 83 3.30 1.99 -10.14
C TYR A 83 2.17 0.98 -9.85
N ALA A 84 2.06 0.57 -8.59
CA ALA A 84 1.16 -0.49 -8.15
C ALA A 84 -0.32 -0.07 -8.03
N TYR A 85 -0.64 1.22 -8.13
CA TYR A 85 -2.02 1.72 -7.97
C TYR A 85 -2.89 1.59 -9.23
N GLU A 86 -2.27 1.61 -10.42
CA GLU A 86 -2.93 1.33 -11.69
C GLU A 86 -3.07 -0.18 -11.83
N LYS A 87 -4.31 -0.68 -11.69
CA LYS A 87 -4.64 -2.11 -11.71
C LYS A 87 -4.07 -2.82 -12.94
#